data_AF-A0A5E6XQF4-F1
#
_entry.id   AF-A0A5E6XQF4-F1
#
_cell.length_a   1.000
_cell.length_b   1.000
_cell.length_c   1.000
_cell.angle_alpha   90.00
_cell.angle_beta   90.00
_cell.angle_gamma   90.00
#
_symmetry.space_group_name_H-M   'P 1'
#
loop_
_entity.id
_entity.type
_entity.pdbx_description
1 polymer ?
#
loop_
_entity_poly.entity_id
_entity_poly.type
_entity_poly.pdbx_seq_one_letter_code
_entity_poly.pdbx_strand_id
1 'polypeptide(L)'
;MDKKLSNPSSEVVLEGLGRIRDGLALIVDAANVKVSEHNRLVASFAAEQSKLTGEVWKYIVEAELKSTLTDYTSAKDSLQKSIVGIALSRDKAQDNISAAEVEIDKIETELTSVKPTVIAINRILRNFGFRSFSLDPACLGNSYRLIRSDGKDAKQTLSEGEKTFVTFLYFYHLLRGSTTASGITSDRVVVIDDPVSSLDSDVLFIVSSLIKELFSEVRKKSSHLKQIFVLTHNVHFHKEITYDQRRKSETSLSDETFWIVRKPGNYSIVEFHPSNPIRTSYQLLWAELKKTPVPALTLQNTMRRILENYFKILGGVDTYVLVEKFEGIEKVQCQSLISWVNDGSHYAPDELYVAIGENMAANYMRIFFKIFKAAQHDAHYKMMMGDDYVDLEPDELSEDAQDGISINGDGDFVVSTADAQVLPIHVPVLFDIPADEQVSISNAPVSVGGNPKIDPDIPF
;
A
#
# COMPACT_ATOMS: atom_id res chain seq x y z
N MET A 1 15.69 142.18 -3.84
CA MET A 1 16.56 143.35 -3.58
C MET A 1 16.12 144.59 -4.36
N ASP A 2 15.71 144.46 -5.63
CA ASP A 2 15.37 145.60 -6.50
C ASP A 2 14.26 146.53 -5.93
N LYS A 3 13.28 146.00 -5.20
CA LYS A 3 12.25 146.81 -4.50
C LYS A 3 12.79 147.74 -3.41
N LYS A 4 13.92 147.39 -2.77
CA LYS A 4 14.54 148.21 -1.70
C LYS A 4 15.36 149.38 -2.26
N LEU A 5 15.86 149.23 -3.50
CA LEU A 5 16.60 150.27 -4.22
C LEU A 5 15.70 151.42 -4.70
N SER A 6 14.46 151.12 -5.10
CA SER A 6 13.49 152.12 -5.58
C SER A 6 12.71 152.84 -4.48
N ASN A 7 12.61 152.27 -3.28
CA ASN A 7 11.93 152.91 -2.15
C ASN A 7 12.59 152.48 -0.81
N PRO A 8 13.65 153.19 -0.36
CA PRO A 8 14.49 152.75 0.75
C PRO A 8 13.76 152.59 2.09
N SER A 9 12.62 153.27 2.24
CA SER A 9 11.79 153.32 3.44
C SER A 9 10.71 152.22 3.52
N SER A 10 10.57 151.34 2.53
CA SER A 10 9.64 150.21 2.61
C SER A 10 10.26 149.03 3.37
N GLU A 11 9.63 148.62 4.47
CA GLU A 11 9.99 147.42 5.24
C GLU A 11 9.71 146.16 4.40
N VAL A 12 10.73 145.32 4.21
CA VAL A 12 10.59 144.02 3.55
C VAL A 12 10.75 142.94 4.61
N VAL A 13 9.64 142.29 4.95
CA VAL A 13 9.62 141.15 5.88
C VAL A 13 10.03 139.90 5.11
N LEU A 14 11.14 139.30 5.49
CA LEU A 14 11.59 138.03 4.94
C LEU A 14 10.77 136.91 5.58
N GLU A 15 10.08 136.09 4.77
CA GLU A 15 9.37 134.92 5.28
C GLU A 15 10.37 133.92 5.88
N GLY A 16 10.19 133.62 7.16
CA GLY A 16 11.06 132.71 7.88
C GLY A 16 10.86 131.27 7.40
N LEU A 17 11.95 130.60 7.04
CA LEU A 17 11.97 129.20 6.57
C LEU A 17 11.62 128.16 7.65
N GLY A 18 11.12 128.58 8.82
CA GLY A 18 10.87 127.72 9.99
C GLY A 18 9.90 126.58 9.72
N ARG A 19 8.74 126.85 9.09
CA ARG A 19 7.75 125.79 8.77
C ARG A 19 8.28 124.76 7.77
N ILE A 20 9.06 125.20 6.80
CA ILE A 20 9.70 124.32 5.81
C ILE A 20 10.77 123.46 6.49
N ARG A 21 11.58 124.06 7.37
CA ARG A 21 12.57 123.36 8.18
C ARG A 21 11.94 122.30 9.09
N ASP A 22 10.84 122.65 9.77
CA ASP A 22 10.18 121.73 10.71
C ASP A 22 9.46 120.59 9.96
N GLY A 23 8.88 120.87 8.78
CA GLY A 23 8.34 119.82 7.90
C GLY A 23 9.41 118.88 7.34
N LEU A 24 10.58 119.42 6.95
CA LEU A 24 11.75 118.63 6.57
C LEU A 24 12.27 117.79 7.74
N ALA A 25 12.33 118.36 8.95
CA ALA A 25 12.76 117.66 10.15
C ALA A 25 11.84 116.46 10.44
N LEU A 26 10.52 116.61 10.36
CA LEU A 26 9.57 115.51 10.55
C LEU A 26 9.76 114.37 9.52
N ILE A 27 10.00 114.71 8.26
CA ILE A 27 10.25 113.71 7.21
C ILE A 27 11.58 112.97 7.49
N VAL A 28 12.62 113.72 7.88
CA VAL A 28 13.93 113.17 8.23
C VAL A 28 13.83 112.27 9.46
N ASP A 29 13.10 112.67 10.48
CA ASP A 29 12.90 111.88 11.69
C ASP A 29 12.13 110.59 11.39
N ALA A 30 11.04 110.66 10.61
CA ALA A 30 10.30 109.48 10.17
C ALA A 30 11.16 108.53 9.31
N ALA A 31 12.02 109.08 8.45
CA ALA A 31 12.98 108.30 7.69
C ALA A 31 14.03 107.65 8.60
N ASN A 32 14.57 108.38 9.58
CA ASN A 32 15.55 107.87 10.55
C ASN A 32 14.99 106.75 11.43
N VAL A 33 13.70 106.79 11.79
CA VAL A 33 13.02 105.68 12.46
C VAL A 33 13.02 104.43 11.58
N LYS A 34 12.61 104.55 10.31
CA LYS A 34 12.64 103.42 9.37
C LYS A 34 14.05 102.88 9.11
N VAL A 35 15.04 103.78 9.03
CA VAL A 35 16.46 103.40 8.89
C VAL A 35 16.94 102.66 10.13
N SER A 36 16.56 103.09 11.32
CA SER A 36 16.92 102.43 12.57
C SER A 36 16.28 101.04 12.68
N GLU A 37 15.01 100.90 12.30
CA GLU A 37 14.34 99.58 12.24
C GLU A 37 15.01 98.64 11.24
N HIS A 38 15.33 99.14 10.04
CA HIS A 38 16.02 98.36 9.02
C HIS A 38 17.43 97.95 9.47
N ASN A 39 18.21 98.88 10.01
CA ASN A 39 19.56 98.61 10.52
C ASN A 39 19.55 97.61 11.67
N ARG A 40 18.52 97.66 12.54
CA ARG A 40 18.32 96.64 13.58
C ARG A 40 18.10 95.26 12.95
N LEU A 41 17.25 95.18 11.93
CA LEU A 41 16.93 93.94 11.22
C LEU A 41 18.16 93.38 10.46
N VAL A 42 19.00 94.25 9.90
CA VAL A 42 20.27 93.88 9.26
C VAL A 42 21.29 93.39 10.30
N ALA A 43 21.42 94.09 11.43
CA ALA A 43 22.33 93.71 12.52
C ALA A 43 21.92 92.37 13.17
N SER A 44 20.61 92.08 13.22
CA SER A 44 20.06 90.83 13.75
C SER A 44 19.62 89.85 12.65
N PHE A 45 20.10 90.01 11.42
CA PHE A 45 19.59 89.28 10.25
C PHE A 45 19.64 87.76 10.44
N ALA A 46 20.75 87.23 10.93
CA ALA A 46 20.90 85.78 11.17
C ALA A 46 19.90 85.25 12.21
N ALA A 47 19.64 86.04 13.26
CA ALA A 47 18.69 85.66 14.31
C ALA A 47 17.24 85.70 13.80
N GLU A 48 16.87 86.75 13.06
CA GLU A 48 15.51 86.87 12.50
C GLU A 48 15.27 85.87 11.37
N GLN A 49 16.29 85.56 10.56
CA GLN A 49 16.23 84.49 9.56
C GLN A 49 16.03 83.12 10.23
N SER A 50 16.77 82.82 11.30
CA SER A 50 16.60 81.56 12.04
C SER A 50 15.21 81.47 12.67
N LYS A 51 14.70 82.58 13.22
CA LYS A 51 13.38 82.66 13.82
C LYS A 51 12.28 82.45 12.77
N LEU A 52 12.33 83.16 11.65
CA LEU A 52 11.39 83.01 10.54
C LEU A 52 11.44 81.59 9.97
N THR A 53 12.63 81.01 9.82
CA THR A 53 12.78 79.61 9.38
C THR A 53 12.08 78.66 10.34
N GLY A 54 12.23 78.88 11.66
CA GLY A 54 11.52 78.12 12.69
C GLY A 54 10.00 78.30 12.64
N GLU A 55 9.52 79.53 12.42
CA GLU A 55 8.09 79.84 12.29
C GLU A 55 7.48 79.19 11.03
N VAL A 56 8.20 79.19 9.91
CA VAL A 56 7.79 78.51 8.67
C VAL A 56 7.73 77.00 8.88
N TRP A 57 8.74 76.39 9.51
CA TRP A 57 8.70 74.96 9.83
C TRP A 57 7.54 74.62 10.78
N LYS A 58 7.31 75.47 11.79
CA LYS A 58 6.18 75.31 12.71
C LYS A 58 4.85 75.35 11.96
N TYR A 59 4.66 76.32 11.06
CA TYR A 59 3.45 76.42 10.24
C TYR A 59 3.27 75.18 9.35
N ILE A 60 4.31 74.73 8.66
CA ILE A 60 4.26 73.53 7.81
C ILE A 60 3.86 72.29 8.64
N VAL A 61 4.42 72.10 9.83
CA VAL A 61 4.13 70.95 10.68
C VAL A 61 2.73 71.04 11.33
N GLU A 62 2.34 72.21 11.84
CA GLU A 62 1.11 72.38 12.62
C GLU A 62 -0.14 72.66 11.77
N ALA A 63 0.01 73.32 10.61
CA ALA A 63 -1.11 73.69 9.74
C ALA A 63 -1.27 72.74 8.55
N GLU A 64 -0.19 72.46 7.81
CA GLU A 64 -0.26 71.70 6.55
C GLU A 64 -0.14 70.18 6.77
N LEU A 65 0.83 69.74 7.56
CA LEU A 65 1.16 68.31 7.70
C LEU A 65 0.53 67.62 8.90
N LYS A 66 -0.21 68.35 9.75
CA LYS A 66 -0.73 67.82 11.01
C LYS A 66 -1.62 66.59 10.83
N SER A 67 -2.52 66.62 9.84
CA SER A 67 -3.37 65.48 9.51
C SER A 67 -2.54 64.28 9.03
N THR A 68 -1.65 64.50 8.07
CA THR A 68 -0.75 63.47 7.54
C THR A 68 0.14 62.84 8.62
N LEU A 69 0.67 63.64 9.55
CA LEU A 69 1.47 63.14 10.67
C LEU A 69 0.63 62.31 11.63
N THR A 70 -0.61 62.72 11.88
CA THR A 70 -1.55 61.99 12.75
C THR A 70 -1.93 60.65 12.12
N ASP A 71 -2.24 60.64 10.82
CA ASP A 71 -2.56 59.43 10.06
C ASP A 71 -1.36 58.47 10.02
N TYR A 72 -0.17 58.99 9.75
CA TYR A 72 1.07 58.20 9.77
C TYR A 72 1.32 57.59 11.15
N THR A 73 1.18 58.37 12.22
CA THR A 73 1.43 57.89 13.59
C THR A 73 0.39 56.84 13.98
N SER A 74 -0.88 57.04 13.63
CA SER A 74 -1.95 56.08 13.87
C SER A 74 -1.73 54.76 13.11
N ALA A 75 -1.32 54.84 11.84
CA ALA A 75 -1.01 53.69 11.02
C ALA A 75 0.21 52.93 11.56
N LYS A 76 1.27 53.65 11.96
CA LYS A 76 2.45 53.08 12.61
C LYS A 76 2.08 52.35 13.89
N ASP A 77 1.30 52.97 14.78
CA ASP A 77 0.88 52.36 16.04
C ASP A 77 0.00 51.13 15.83
N SER A 78 -0.87 51.16 14.81
CA SER A 78 -1.68 50.00 14.41
C SER A 78 -0.80 48.84 13.95
N LEU A 79 0.14 49.10 13.03
CA LEU A 79 1.08 48.07 12.55
C LEU A 79 1.94 47.53 13.69
N GLN A 80 2.40 48.39 14.59
CA GLN A 80 3.24 47.99 15.71
C GLN A 80 2.48 47.10 16.70
N LYS A 81 1.19 47.38 16.95
CA LYS A 81 0.30 46.49 17.72
C LYS A 81 0.09 45.14 17.02
N SER A 82 -0.11 45.14 15.69
CA SER A 82 -0.24 43.89 14.92
C SER A 82 1.03 43.05 14.96
N ILE A 83 2.22 43.66 14.84
CA ILE A 83 3.50 42.97 14.95
C ILE A 83 3.64 42.30 16.34
N VAL A 84 3.33 43.03 17.41
CA VAL A 84 3.36 42.48 18.78
C VAL A 84 2.36 41.34 18.94
N GLY A 85 1.14 41.48 18.42
CA GLY A 85 0.12 40.43 18.46
C GLY A 85 0.54 39.15 17.72
N ILE A 86 1.12 39.28 16.53
CA ILE A 86 1.64 38.15 15.76
C ILE A 86 2.82 37.49 16.48
N ALA A 87 3.75 38.27 17.05
CA ALA A 87 4.88 37.74 17.81
C ALA A 87 4.41 36.92 19.02
N LEU A 88 3.44 37.44 19.79
CA LEU A 88 2.85 36.69 20.92
C LEU A 88 2.14 35.42 20.47
N SER A 89 1.43 35.45 19.34
CA SER A 89 0.76 34.25 18.80
C SER A 89 1.77 33.20 18.33
N ARG A 90 2.88 33.61 17.72
CA ARG A 90 3.97 32.73 17.33
C ARG A 90 4.60 32.09 18.55
N ASP A 91 4.93 32.88 19.57
CA ASP A 91 5.59 32.38 20.78
C ASP A 91 4.68 31.38 21.52
N LYS A 92 3.38 31.68 21.62
CA LYS A 92 2.39 30.73 22.15
C LYS A 92 2.28 29.45 21.33
N ALA A 93 2.35 29.54 19.99
CA ALA A 93 2.35 28.35 19.14
C ALA A 93 3.62 27.51 19.35
N GLN A 94 4.78 28.15 19.53
CA GLN A 94 6.04 27.46 19.82
C GLN A 94 5.99 26.75 21.18
N ASP A 95 5.44 27.41 22.21
CA ASP A 95 5.26 26.80 23.53
C ASP A 95 4.33 25.58 23.46
N ASN A 96 3.24 25.67 22.68
CA ASN A 96 2.33 24.55 22.46
C ASN A 96 3.00 23.39 21.71
N ILE A 97 3.86 23.68 20.72
CA ILE A 97 4.63 22.65 20.01
C ILE A 97 5.54 21.93 20.99
N SER A 98 6.34 22.67 21.77
CA SER A 98 7.25 22.07 22.74
C SER A 98 6.52 21.30 23.85
N ALA A 99 5.35 21.77 24.29
CA ALA A 99 4.51 21.02 25.23
C ALA A 99 3.98 19.71 24.63
N ALA A 100 3.56 19.74 23.36
CA ALA A 100 3.10 18.55 22.65
C ALA A 100 4.24 17.54 22.42
N GLU A 101 5.45 18.01 22.09
CA GLU A 101 6.64 17.16 21.96
C GLU A 101 6.98 16.44 23.27
N VAL A 102 6.92 17.14 24.41
CA VAL A 102 7.13 16.53 25.73
C VAL A 102 6.06 15.48 26.05
N GLU A 103 4.81 15.72 25.67
CA GLU A 103 3.72 14.76 25.86
C GLU A 103 3.87 13.54 24.96
N ILE A 104 4.29 13.74 23.70
CA ILE A 104 4.66 12.67 22.77
C ILE A 104 5.78 11.82 23.37
N ASP A 105 6.90 12.43 23.81
CA ASP A 105 8.03 11.72 24.41
C ASP A 105 7.60 10.90 25.63
N LYS A 106 6.69 11.43 26.46
CA LYS A 106 6.17 10.73 27.63
C LYS A 106 5.33 9.51 27.24
N ILE A 107 4.40 9.68 26.31
CA ILE A 107 3.56 8.59 25.79
C ILE A 107 4.43 7.53 25.09
N GLU A 108 5.43 7.96 24.33
CA GLU A 108 6.39 7.10 23.67
C GLU A 108 7.27 6.35 24.67
N THR A 109 7.68 6.98 25.78
CA THR A 109 8.41 6.29 26.87
C THR A 109 7.56 5.23 27.55
N GLU A 110 6.25 5.48 27.71
CA GLU A 110 5.30 4.49 28.23
C GLU A 110 5.11 3.31 27.25
N LEU A 111 5.05 3.60 25.94
CA LEU A 111 4.92 2.62 24.84
C LEU A 111 6.20 1.80 24.59
N THR A 112 7.38 2.42 24.68
CA THR A 112 8.68 1.77 24.50
C THR A 112 9.08 0.89 25.68
N SER A 113 8.31 0.89 26.78
CA SER A 113 8.57 -0.10 27.82
C SER A 113 8.40 -1.50 27.25
N VAL A 114 9.33 -2.41 27.56
CA VAL A 114 9.24 -3.82 27.13
C VAL A 114 7.99 -4.51 27.71
N LYS A 115 7.36 -3.92 28.73
CA LYS A 115 6.21 -4.45 29.47
C LYS A 115 4.96 -4.67 28.59
N PRO A 116 4.40 -3.68 27.87
CA PRO A 116 3.31 -3.88 26.90
C PRO A 116 3.56 -5.03 25.92
N THR A 117 4.75 -5.07 25.31
CA THR A 117 5.13 -6.14 24.36
C THR A 117 5.18 -7.50 25.04
N VAL A 118 5.79 -7.60 26.22
CA VAL A 118 5.82 -8.83 27.03
C VAL A 118 4.41 -9.29 27.41
N ILE A 119 3.54 -8.38 27.84
CA ILE A 119 2.14 -8.67 28.17
C ILE A 119 1.40 -9.19 26.95
N ALA A 120 1.60 -8.56 25.79
CA ALA A 120 0.96 -8.94 24.54
C ALA A 120 1.43 -10.31 24.03
N ILE A 121 2.75 -10.56 24.03
CA ILE A 121 3.34 -11.86 23.68
C ILE A 121 2.81 -12.95 24.61
N ASN A 122 2.84 -12.72 25.93
CA ASN A 122 2.31 -13.70 26.89
C ASN A 122 0.82 -13.96 26.72
N ARG A 123 0.04 -12.97 26.28
CA ARG A 123 -1.38 -13.16 25.96
C ARG A 123 -1.54 -14.08 24.74
N ILE A 124 -0.74 -13.90 23.69
CA ILE A 124 -0.72 -14.78 22.51
C ILE A 124 -0.37 -16.21 22.95
N LEU A 125 0.74 -16.39 23.66
CA LEU A 125 1.16 -17.72 24.14
C LEU A 125 0.06 -18.43 24.92
N ARG A 126 -0.60 -17.73 25.87
CA ARG A 126 -1.71 -18.31 26.65
C ARG A 126 -2.93 -18.64 25.80
N ASN A 127 -3.34 -17.75 24.90
CA ASN A 127 -4.55 -17.92 24.08
C ASN A 127 -4.43 -19.12 23.14
N PHE A 128 -3.24 -19.40 22.63
CA PHE A 128 -2.96 -20.55 21.78
C PHE A 128 -2.54 -21.80 22.58
N GLY A 129 -2.63 -21.77 23.92
CA GLY A 129 -2.31 -22.93 24.76
C GLY A 129 -0.82 -23.26 24.87
N PHE A 130 0.06 -22.38 24.39
CA PHE A 130 1.50 -22.57 24.43
C PHE A 130 2.02 -22.33 25.86
N ARG A 131 2.44 -23.41 26.53
CA ARG A 131 2.88 -23.40 27.94
C ARG A 131 4.36 -23.66 28.16
N SER A 132 5.13 -23.84 27.08
CA SER A 132 6.53 -24.24 27.17
C SER A 132 7.42 -23.15 27.80
N PHE A 133 7.13 -21.88 27.54
CA PHE A 133 7.80 -20.73 28.15
C PHE A 133 6.86 -19.53 28.26
N SER A 134 7.27 -18.52 29.04
CA SER A 134 6.65 -17.18 29.07
C SER A 134 7.73 -16.11 29.22
N LEU A 135 7.40 -14.85 28.92
CA LEU A 135 8.30 -13.71 29.07
C LEU A 135 8.04 -13.05 30.43
N ASP A 136 9.07 -12.85 31.22
CA ASP A 136 9.01 -12.10 32.48
C ASP A 136 9.76 -10.78 32.30
N PRO A 137 9.12 -9.62 32.53
CA PRO A 137 9.83 -8.35 32.49
C PRO A 137 10.92 -8.35 33.56
N ALA A 138 12.18 -8.22 33.16
CA ALA A 138 13.29 -8.29 34.10
C ALA A 138 13.23 -7.08 35.05
N CYS A 139 13.70 -7.27 36.29
CA CYS A 139 13.62 -6.25 37.35
C CYS A 139 14.46 -4.99 37.07
N LEU A 140 15.39 -5.01 36.10
CA LEU A 140 16.28 -3.91 35.76
C LEU A 140 16.17 -3.53 34.27
N GLY A 141 15.70 -2.31 34.02
CA GLY A 141 15.68 -1.67 32.69
C GLY A 141 14.60 -2.19 31.74
N ASN A 142 14.87 -1.99 30.45
CA ASN A 142 13.99 -2.37 29.32
C ASN A 142 14.36 -3.77 28.79
N SER A 143 14.45 -4.75 29.68
CA SER A 143 14.85 -6.12 29.34
C SER A 143 13.81 -7.14 29.82
N TYR A 144 13.79 -8.31 29.19
CA TYR A 144 12.94 -9.43 29.58
C TYR A 144 13.76 -10.69 29.67
N ARG A 145 13.27 -11.65 30.46
CA ARG A 145 13.81 -13.01 30.52
C ARG A 145 12.75 -14.01 30.11
N LEU A 146 13.16 -15.08 29.45
CA LEU A 146 12.27 -16.19 29.15
C LEU A 146 12.30 -17.14 30.34
N ILE A 147 11.13 -17.51 30.86
CA ILE A 147 10.99 -18.42 32.01
C ILE A 147 10.18 -19.65 31.64
N ARG A 148 10.54 -20.79 32.22
CA ARG A 148 9.76 -22.03 32.19
C ARG A 148 8.59 -21.94 33.18
N SER A 149 7.67 -22.92 33.13
CA SER A 149 6.51 -22.97 34.03
C SER A 149 6.87 -23.10 35.51
N ASP A 150 8.09 -23.57 35.83
CA ASP A 150 8.63 -23.64 37.19
C ASP A 150 9.36 -22.35 37.63
N GLY A 151 9.36 -21.31 36.79
CA GLY A 151 10.00 -20.02 37.05
C GLY A 151 11.51 -19.98 36.79
N LYS A 152 12.13 -21.07 36.31
CA LYS A 152 13.55 -21.08 35.95
C LYS A 152 13.80 -20.38 34.63
N ASP A 153 15.01 -19.84 34.46
CA ASP A 153 15.46 -19.23 33.21
C ASP A 153 15.48 -20.27 32.07
N ALA A 154 14.77 -19.96 30.98
CA ALA A 154 14.67 -20.82 29.82
C ALA A 154 15.83 -20.65 28.84
N LYS A 155 16.69 -19.62 28.97
CA LYS A 155 17.71 -19.22 27.97
C LYS A 155 18.56 -20.38 27.43
N GLN A 156 19.00 -21.30 28.29
CA GLN A 156 19.84 -22.43 27.91
C GLN A 156 19.07 -23.66 27.42
N THR A 157 17.76 -23.69 27.61
CA THR A 157 16.90 -24.86 27.34
C THR A 157 15.99 -24.68 26.13
N LEU A 158 16.01 -23.51 25.48
CA LEU A 158 15.16 -23.23 24.32
C LEU A 158 15.57 -24.08 23.12
N SER A 159 14.60 -24.76 22.53
CA SER A 159 14.79 -25.42 21.23
C SER A 159 14.99 -24.37 20.11
N GLU A 160 15.53 -24.79 18.97
CA GLU A 160 15.66 -23.90 17.79
C GLU A 160 14.29 -23.38 17.32
N GLY A 161 13.27 -24.24 17.38
CA GLY A 161 11.91 -23.84 17.08
C GLY A 161 11.36 -22.80 18.05
N GLU A 162 11.60 -22.97 19.36
CA GLU A 162 11.19 -21.98 20.37
C GLU A 162 11.88 -20.62 20.17
N LYS A 163 13.18 -20.62 19.82
CA LYS A 163 13.92 -19.38 19.51
C LYS A 163 13.32 -18.68 18.29
N THR A 164 13.09 -19.42 17.20
CA THR A 164 12.51 -18.90 15.97
C THR A 164 11.13 -18.30 16.24
N PHE A 165 10.31 -18.99 17.03
CA PHE A 165 8.97 -18.53 17.37
C PHE A 165 8.98 -17.26 18.23
N VAL A 166 9.83 -17.17 19.25
CA VAL A 166 9.97 -15.93 20.06
C VAL A 166 10.41 -14.76 19.20
N THR A 167 11.40 -14.97 18.32
CA THR A 167 11.88 -13.94 17.39
C THR A 167 10.77 -13.48 16.46
N PHE A 168 9.97 -14.41 15.93
CA PHE A 168 8.81 -14.07 15.11
C PHE A 168 7.77 -13.24 15.89
N LEU A 169 7.45 -13.61 17.13
CA LEU A 169 6.50 -12.85 17.95
C LEU A 169 7.01 -11.44 18.27
N TYR A 170 8.32 -11.30 18.52
CA TYR A 170 8.94 -9.98 18.70
C TYR A 170 8.86 -9.15 17.42
N PHE A 171 9.21 -9.74 16.28
CA PHE A 171 9.09 -9.09 14.97
C PHE A 171 7.63 -8.68 14.68
N TYR A 172 6.67 -9.56 14.92
CA TYR A 172 5.25 -9.28 14.77
C TYR A 172 4.80 -8.07 15.60
N HIS A 173 5.25 -7.97 16.85
CA HIS A 173 4.95 -6.82 17.70
C HIS A 173 5.71 -5.56 17.28
N LEU A 174 6.92 -5.68 16.73
CA LEU A 174 7.67 -4.57 16.15
C LEU A 174 6.99 -3.99 14.90
N LEU A 175 6.25 -4.81 14.14
CA LEU A 175 5.44 -4.29 13.03
C LEU A 175 4.29 -3.41 13.53
N ARG A 176 3.79 -3.67 14.74
CA ARG A 176 2.65 -2.97 15.37
C ARG A 176 3.03 -1.91 16.41
N GLY A 177 4.28 -1.91 16.88
CA GLY A 177 4.81 -1.06 17.95
C GLY A 177 6.24 -0.57 17.65
N SER A 178 6.62 0.62 18.11
CA SER A 178 7.95 1.19 17.83
C SER A 178 8.99 0.64 18.80
N THR A 179 10.19 0.30 18.34
CA THR A 179 11.37 0.12 19.22
C THR A 179 12.14 1.40 19.50
N THR A 180 11.77 2.51 18.85
CA THR A 180 12.46 3.80 18.97
C THR A 180 11.50 4.91 19.39
N ALA A 181 12.02 5.86 20.18
CA ALA A 181 11.38 7.11 20.65
C ALA A 181 11.14 8.13 19.51
N SER A 182 10.77 7.63 18.33
CA SER A 182 10.43 8.39 17.14
C SER A 182 9.54 7.46 16.34
N GLY A 183 8.24 7.71 16.44
CA GLY A 183 7.16 6.79 16.09
C GLY A 183 7.26 6.00 14.79
N ILE A 184 6.50 4.89 14.77
CA ILE A 184 6.12 4.18 13.55
C ILE A 184 5.20 5.09 12.71
N THR A 185 5.78 6.01 11.95
CA THR A 185 5.00 6.90 11.06
C THR A 185 5.39 6.74 9.59
N SER A 186 6.43 5.96 9.30
CA SER A 186 6.87 5.69 7.93
C SER A 186 6.15 4.48 7.35
N ASP A 187 5.75 4.58 6.08
CA ASP A 187 5.24 3.46 5.30
C ASP A 187 6.29 2.34 5.16
N ARG A 188 5.86 1.06 5.20
CA ARG A 188 6.76 -0.10 5.28
C ARG A 188 6.39 -1.20 4.32
N VAL A 189 7.44 -1.90 3.87
CA VAL A 189 7.37 -3.19 3.19
C VAL A 189 7.95 -4.24 4.14
N VAL A 190 7.23 -5.34 4.33
CA VAL A 190 7.65 -6.42 5.22
C VAL A 190 8.03 -7.64 4.40
N VAL A 191 9.18 -8.22 4.72
CA VAL A 191 9.64 -9.49 4.15
C VAL A 191 9.78 -10.49 5.29
N ILE A 192 9.06 -11.60 5.18
CA ILE A 192 9.11 -12.72 6.13
C ILE A 192 9.72 -13.90 5.38
N ASP A 193 10.95 -14.24 5.71
CA ASP A 193 11.68 -15.35 5.11
C ASP A 193 11.65 -16.58 6.02
N ASP A 194 11.02 -17.64 5.53
CA ASP A 194 10.84 -18.95 6.14
C ASP A 194 10.53 -18.95 7.65
N PRO A 195 9.36 -18.42 8.05
CA PRO A 195 9.05 -18.17 9.46
C PRO A 195 8.79 -19.43 10.30
N VAL A 196 8.79 -20.62 9.67
CA VAL A 196 8.38 -21.89 10.30
C VAL A 196 9.41 -23.02 10.19
N SER A 197 10.70 -22.70 9.96
CA SER A 197 11.73 -23.74 9.93
C SER A 197 11.77 -24.51 11.26
N SER A 198 11.70 -25.84 11.21
CA SER A 198 11.78 -26.72 12.38
C SER A 198 10.69 -26.52 13.47
N LEU A 199 9.50 -26.04 13.09
CA LEU A 199 8.36 -25.87 14.01
C LEU A 199 7.38 -27.04 13.99
N ASP A 200 6.70 -27.25 15.11
CA ASP A 200 5.60 -28.22 15.21
C ASP A 200 4.32 -27.70 14.52
N SER A 201 3.31 -28.56 14.42
CA SER A 201 2.02 -28.23 13.78
C SER A 201 1.27 -27.10 14.47
N ASP A 202 1.39 -27.01 15.79
CA ASP A 202 0.65 -26.03 16.60
C ASP A 202 1.23 -24.64 16.39
N VAL A 203 2.56 -24.50 16.46
CA VAL A 203 3.24 -23.23 16.20
C VAL A 203 3.05 -22.78 14.76
N LEU A 204 3.05 -23.70 13.79
CA LEU A 204 2.75 -23.38 12.39
C LEU A 204 1.38 -22.70 12.26
N PHE A 205 0.36 -23.20 12.95
CA PHE A 205 -0.98 -22.61 12.93
C PHE A 205 -1.01 -21.21 13.56
N ILE A 206 -0.29 -21.00 14.67
CA ILE A 206 -0.19 -19.70 15.34
C ILE A 206 0.45 -18.68 14.40
N VAL A 207 1.64 -19.00 13.86
CA VAL A 207 2.38 -18.13 12.95
C VAL A 207 1.55 -17.80 11.72
N SER A 208 0.87 -18.79 11.13
CA SER A 208 0.00 -18.59 9.99
C SER A 208 -1.16 -17.65 10.29
N SER A 209 -1.79 -17.81 11.46
CA SER A 209 -2.91 -16.96 11.90
C SER A 209 -2.49 -15.51 12.09
N LEU A 210 -1.32 -15.28 12.70
CA LEU A 210 -0.78 -13.94 12.92
C LEU A 210 -0.42 -13.25 11.59
N ILE A 211 0.15 -13.97 10.63
CA ILE A 211 0.45 -13.43 9.29
C ILE A 211 -0.84 -13.09 8.53
N LYS A 212 -1.88 -13.93 8.62
CA LYS A 212 -3.21 -13.61 8.04
C LYS A 212 -3.81 -12.34 8.65
N GLU A 213 -3.55 -12.07 9.93
CA GLU A 213 -3.95 -10.81 10.57
C GLU A 213 -3.24 -9.61 9.93
N LEU A 214 -1.92 -9.72 9.67
CA LEU A 214 -1.16 -8.70 8.93
C LEU A 214 -1.71 -8.47 7.52
N PHE A 215 -2.08 -9.53 6.79
CA PHE A 215 -2.72 -9.40 5.47
C PHE A 215 -4.02 -8.59 5.56
N SER A 216 -4.84 -8.82 6.59
CA SER A 216 -6.07 -8.07 6.83
C SER A 216 -5.81 -6.58 7.08
N GLU A 217 -4.74 -6.24 7.80
CA GLU A 217 -4.36 -4.84 8.05
C GLU A 217 -3.95 -4.11 6.78
N VAL A 218 -3.12 -4.74 5.95
CA VAL A 218 -2.71 -4.18 4.65
C VAL A 218 -3.95 -3.92 3.77
N ARG A 219 -4.87 -4.88 3.73
CA ARG A 219 -6.13 -4.78 2.97
C ARG A 219 -7.03 -3.65 3.46
N LYS A 220 -7.10 -3.42 4.78
CA LYS A 220 -7.89 -2.34 5.38
C LYS A 220 -7.28 -0.96 5.15
N LYS A 221 -6.02 -0.86 4.73
CA LYS A 221 -5.27 0.40 4.56
C LYS A 221 -5.24 1.27 5.83
N SER A 222 -5.46 0.66 6.99
CA SER A 222 -5.52 1.34 8.29
C SER A 222 -4.18 1.40 9.00
N SER A 223 -3.11 0.87 8.38
CA SER A 223 -1.76 0.84 8.93
C SER A 223 -0.73 1.39 7.94
N HIS A 224 0.47 1.64 8.45
CA HIS A 224 1.64 2.00 7.65
C HIS A 224 2.22 0.82 6.87
N LEU A 225 1.67 -0.39 7.01
CA LEU A 225 2.11 -1.56 6.27
C LEU A 225 1.50 -1.55 4.87
N LYS A 226 2.34 -1.43 3.84
CA LYS A 226 1.88 -1.30 2.44
C LYS A 226 1.96 -2.59 1.65
N GLN A 227 2.93 -3.45 1.96
CA GLN A 227 3.16 -4.69 1.23
C GLN A 227 3.83 -5.72 2.14
N ILE A 228 3.47 -6.98 1.94
CA ILE A 228 4.07 -8.12 2.65
C ILE A 228 4.53 -9.13 1.61
N PHE A 229 5.77 -9.59 1.76
CA PHE A 229 6.33 -10.74 1.06
C PHE A 229 6.51 -11.87 2.06
N VAL A 230 5.99 -13.05 1.75
CA VAL A 230 6.22 -14.26 2.54
C VAL A 230 6.93 -15.28 1.65
N LEU A 231 8.13 -15.66 2.06
CA LEU A 231 8.96 -16.66 1.39
C LEU A 231 8.98 -17.90 2.27
N THR A 232 8.79 -19.07 1.67
CA THR A 232 8.88 -20.34 2.42
C THR A 232 9.16 -21.49 1.47
N HIS A 233 9.84 -22.50 1.99
CA HIS A 233 9.97 -23.80 1.34
C HIS A 233 8.94 -24.81 1.86
N ASN A 234 8.20 -24.47 2.92
CA ASN A 234 7.22 -25.35 3.56
C ASN A 234 5.86 -25.26 2.85
N VAL A 235 5.53 -26.31 2.10
CA VAL A 235 4.29 -26.41 1.31
C VAL A 235 3.03 -26.41 2.18
N HIS A 236 3.07 -27.01 3.37
CA HIS A 236 1.94 -27.03 4.30
C HIS A 236 1.65 -25.63 4.85
N PHE A 237 2.70 -24.92 5.25
CA PHE A 237 2.60 -23.54 5.70
C PHE A 237 2.11 -22.60 4.59
N HIS A 238 2.66 -22.72 3.38
CA HIS A 238 2.18 -21.97 2.21
C HIS A 238 0.68 -22.22 1.97
N LYS A 239 0.25 -23.48 1.99
CA LYS A 239 -1.17 -23.82 1.83
C LYS A 239 -2.03 -23.19 2.92
N GLU A 240 -1.57 -23.20 4.17
CA GLU A 240 -2.30 -22.60 5.29
C GLU A 240 -2.41 -21.08 5.14
N ILE A 241 -1.31 -20.35 4.94
CA ILE A 241 -1.33 -18.88 4.85
C ILE A 241 -2.09 -18.36 3.62
N THR A 242 -2.06 -19.12 2.52
CA THR A 242 -2.72 -18.74 1.27
C THR A 242 -4.18 -19.19 1.20
N TYR A 243 -4.68 -19.93 2.18
CA TYR A 243 -6.09 -20.33 2.22
C TYR A 243 -6.99 -19.11 2.49
N ASP A 244 -7.88 -18.80 1.54
CA ASP A 244 -8.87 -17.73 1.63
C ASP A 244 -10.18 -18.20 0.99
N GLN A 245 -11.29 -18.15 1.75
CA GLN A 245 -12.61 -18.62 1.29
C GLN A 245 -13.17 -17.79 0.14
N ARG A 246 -12.67 -16.56 -0.06
CA ARG A 246 -13.10 -15.67 -1.15
C ARG A 246 -12.49 -16.07 -2.49
N ARG A 247 -11.42 -16.87 -2.48
CA ARG A 247 -10.71 -17.29 -3.68
C ARG A 247 -11.53 -18.34 -4.43
N LYS A 248 -11.83 -18.09 -5.72
CA LYS A 248 -12.40 -19.10 -6.63
C LYS A 248 -11.31 -20.07 -7.07
N SER A 249 -11.71 -21.30 -7.40
CA SER A 249 -10.77 -22.32 -7.89
C SER A 249 -9.92 -21.78 -9.05
N GLU A 250 -8.61 -22.05 -9.02
CA GLU A 250 -7.65 -21.67 -10.07
C GLU A 250 -7.53 -20.15 -10.35
N THR A 251 -7.90 -19.27 -9.41
CA THR A 251 -7.73 -17.81 -9.54
C THR A 251 -6.98 -17.20 -8.36
N SER A 252 -6.30 -16.07 -8.55
CA SER A 252 -5.75 -15.25 -7.46
C SER A 252 -6.70 -14.11 -7.12
N LEU A 253 -6.65 -13.62 -5.88
CA LEU A 253 -7.25 -12.34 -5.53
C LEU A 253 -6.53 -11.17 -6.23
N SER A 254 -7.19 -10.03 -6.37
CA SER A 254 -6.61 -8.85 -7.03
C SER A 254 -5.45 -8.21 -6.24
N ASP A 255 -5.30 -8.56 -4.97
CA ASP A 255 -4.32 -8.01 -4.03
C ASP A 255 -3.21 -9.01 -3.66
N GLU A 256 -3.09 -10.13 -4.36
CA GLU A 256 -2.07 -11.15 -4.12
C GLU A 256 -1.42 -11.63 -5.42
N THR A 257 -0.19 -12.15 -5.32
CA THR A 257 0.52 -12.79 -6.43
C THR A 257 1.28 -14.01 -5.94
N PHE A 258 1.45 -15.01 -6.80
CA PHE A 258 2.18 -16.23 -6.48
C PHE A 258 3.42 -16.37 -7.35
N TRP A 259 4.51 -16.80 -6.72
CA TRP A 259 5.81 -16.94 -7.38
C TRP A 259 6.49 -18.22 -6.91
N ILE A 260 7.23 -18.88 -7.79
CA ILE A 260 8.11 -20.01 -7.44
C ILE A 260 9.54 -19.61 -7.74
N VAL A 261 10.42 -19.77 -6.75
CA VAL A 261 11.86 -19.67 -6.94
C VAL A 261 12.43 -21.07 -7.18
N ARG A 262 12.98 -21.30 -8.37
CA ARG A 262 13.67 -22.55 -8.73
C ARG A 262 15.17 -22.31 -8.80
N LYS A 263 15.96 -23.31 -8.44
CA LYS A 263 17.43 -23.26 -8.55
C LYS A 263 17.98 -24.41 -9.42
N PRO A 264 17.79 -24.37 -10.75
CA PRO A 264 18.38 -25.37 -11.64
C PRO A 264 19.91 -25.17 -11.71
N GLY A 265 20.65 -25.90 -10.87
CA GLY A 265 22.10 -25.80 -10.81
C GLY A 265 22.58 -24.54 -10.09
N ASN A 266 23.39 -23.73 -10.77
CA ASN A 266 24.12 -22.59 -10.17
C ASN A 266 23.43 -21.23 -10.35
N TYR A 267 22.19 -21.18 -10.83
CA TYR A 267 21.41 -19.95 -10.98
C TYR A 267 19.99 -20.14 -10.44
N SER A 268 19.33 -19.01 -10.14
CA SER A 268 17.95 -18.97 -9.65
C SER A 268 17.02 -18.40 -10.72
N ILE A 269 15.85 -19.00 -10.87
CA ILE A 269 14.75 -18.53 -11.72
C ILE A 269 13.58 -18.19 -10.81
N VAL A 270 12.92 -17.06 -11.08
CA VAL A 270 11.69 -16.66 -10.38
C VAL A 270 10.54 -16.69 -11.39
N GLU A 271 9.58 -17.59 -11.18
CA GLU A 271 8.46 -17.85 -12.09
C GLU A 271 7.16 -17.30 -11.49
N PHE A 272 6.44 -16.47 -12.25
CA PHE A 272 5.11 -15.99 -11.88
C PHE A 272 4.06 -17.08 -12.11
N HIS A 273 3.11 -17.20 -11.18
CA HIS A 273 1.93 -18.04 -11.32
C HIS A 273 0.64 -17.22 -11.17
N PRO A 274 -0.31 -17.32 -12.11
CA PRO A 274 -1.58 -16.58 -12.07
C PRO A 274 -2.53 -17.06 -10.97
N SER A 275 -2.29 -18.25 -10.41
CA SER A 275 -3.04 -18.89 -9.33
C SER A 275 -2.08 -19.58 -8.37
N ASN A 276 -2.54 -19.94 -7.18
CA ASN A 276 -1.70 -20.64 -6.21
C ASN A 276 -1.23 -21.99 -6.78
N PRO A 277 0.08 -22.18 -7.01
CA PRO A 277 0.59 -23.37 -7.71
C PRO A 277 0.63 -24.61 -6.82
N ILE A 278 0.46 -24.45 -5.50
CA ILE A 278 0.52 -25.57 -4.56
C ILE A 278 -0.76 -26.40 -4.65
N ARG A 279 -0.61 -27.62 -5.17
CA ARG A 279 -1.67 -28.63 -5.28
C ARG A 279 -1.38 -29.79 -4.33
N THR A 280 -2.43 -30.38 -3.78
CA THR A 280 -2.30 -31.62 -3.00
C THR A 280 -1.88 -32.79 -3.90
N SER A 281 -1.25 -33.81 -3.32
CA SER A 281 -0.89 -35.04 -4.05
C SER A 281 -2.09 -35.67 -4.77
N TYR A 282 -3.30 -35.54 -4.21
CA TYR A 282 -4.52 -36.00 -4.86
C TYR A 282 -4.88 -35.14 -6.08
N GLN A 283 -4.87 -33.82 -5.95
CA GLN A 283 -5.12 -32.90 -7.09
C GLN A 283 -4.09 -33.07 -8.21
N LEU A 284 -2.83 -33.41 -7.89
CA LEU A 284 -1.81 -33.71 -8.90
C LEU A 284 -2.14 -34.96 -9.72
N LEU A 285 -2.77 -35.98 -9.13
CA LEU A 285 -3.23 -37.17 -9.86
C LEU A 285 -4.30 -36.80 -10.89
N TRP A 286 -5.27 -35.96 -10.49
CA TRP A 286 -6.29 -35.47 -11.41
C TRP A 286 -5.70 -34.56 -12.48
N ALA A 287 -4.73 -33.71 -12.15
CA ALA A 287 -4.03 -32.90 -13.16
C ALA A 287 -3.29 -33.77 -14.19
N GLU A 288 -2.70 -34.90 -13.78
CA GLU A 288 -2.09 -35.87 -14.69
C GLU A 288 -3.13 -36.50 -15.63
N LEU A 289 -4.32 -36.81 -15.11
CA LEU A 289 -5.43 -37.38 -15.87
C LEU A 289 -5.96 -36.44 -16.97
N LYS A 290 -5.85 -35.12 -16.76
CA LYS A 290 -6.36 -34.07 -17.67
C LYS A 290 -5.38 -33.68 -18.78
N LYS A 291 -4.15 -34.20 -18.77
CA LYS A 291 -3.17 -33.92 -19.83
C LYS A 291 -3.63 -34.54 -21.15
N THR A 292 -3.46 -33.78 -22.24
CA THR A 292 -3.72 -34.25 -23.60
C THR A 292 -2.41 -34.23 -24.42
N PRO A 293 -1.97 -35.36 -25.00
CA PRO A 293 -2.56 -36.70 -24.90
C PRO A 293 -2.40 -37.30 -23.50
N VAL A 294 -3.32 -38.21 -23.15
CA VAL A 294 -3.29 -38.89 -21.84
C VAL A 294 -2.00 -39.69 -21.71
N PRO A 295 -1.20 -39.52 -20.63
CA PRO A 295 0.07 -40.22 -20.51
C PRO A 295 -0.15 -41.71 -20.21
N ALA A 296 -0.15 -42.54 -21.26
CA ALA A 296 -0.45 -43.97 -21.15
C ALA A 296 0.43 -44.72 -20.14
N LEU A 297 1.69 -44.30 -19.97
CA LEU A 297 2.65 -44.91 -19.05
C LEU A 297 2.32 -44.67 -17.57
N THR A 298 1.72 -43.53 -17.22
CA THR A 298 1.39 -43.19 -15.82
C THR A 298 -0.09 -43.38 -15.50
N LEU A 299 -0.93 -43.58 -16.52
CA LEU A 299 -2.38 -43.69 -16.40
C LEU A 299 -2.83 -44.76 -15.40
N GLN A 300 -2.21 -45.94 -15.45
CA GLN A 300 -2.49 -47.09 -14.59
C GLN A 300 -2.37 -46.73 -13.10
N ASN A 301 -1.20 -46.22 -12.72
CA ASN A 301 -0.91 -45.83 -11.34
C ASN A 301 -1.73 -44.60 -10.90
N THR A 302 -1.98 -43.67 -11.82
CA THR A 302 -2.81 -42.48 -11.55
C THR A 302 -4.25 -42.88 -11.22
N MET A 303 -4.90 -43.69 -12.06
CA MET A 303 -6.26 -44.17 -11.82
C MET A 303 -6.35 -44.99 -10.52
N ARG A 304 -5.41 -45.90 -10.27
CA ARG A 304 -5.36 -46.68 -9.02
C ARG A 304 -5.35 -45.76 -7.81
N ARG A 305 -4.41 -44.81 -7.75
CA ARG A 305 -4.23 -43.91 -6.61
C ARG A 305 -5.44 -43.00 -6.42
N ILE A 306 -6.15 -42.63 -7.49
CA ILE A 306 -7.39 -41.86 -7.37
C ILE A 306 -8.50 -42.73 -6.75
N LEU A 307 -8.73 -43.93 -7.28
CA LEU A 307 -9.78 -44.84 -6.78
C LEU A 307 -9.52 -45.28 -5.34
N GLU A 308 -8.29 -45.68 -5.01
CA GLU A 308 -7.92 -46.07 -3.65
C GLU A 308 -8.04 -44.90 -2.67
N ASN A 309 -7.51 -43.73 -3.01
CA ASN A 309 -7.57 -42.59 -2.09
C ASN A 309 -9.02 -42.14 -1.85
N TYR A 310 -9.84 -42.11 -2.89
CA TYR A 310 -11.22 -41.64 -2.76
C TYR A 310 -12.15 -42.69 -2.16
N PHE A 311 -12.24 -43.89 -2.75
CA PHE A 311 -13.21 -44.90 -2.30
C PHE A 311 -12.71 -45.66 -1.08
N LYS A 312 -11.44 -46.06 -1.03
CA LYS A 312 -10.92 -46.92 0.05
C LYS A 312 -10.49 -46.12 1.28
N ILE A 313 -9.66 -45.09 1.11
CA ILE A 313 -9.11 -44.32 2.25
C ILE A 313 -10.15 -43.35 2.80
N LEU A 314 -10.77 -42.53 1.94
CA LEU A 314 -11.75 -41.53 2.38
C LEU A 314 -13.17 -42.11 2.53
N GLY A 315 -13.57 -42.99 1.60
CA GLY A 315 -14.93 -43.56 1.56
C GLY A 315 -15.11 -44.86 2.37
N GLY A 316 -14.04 -45.55 2.75
CA GLY A 316 -14.11 -46.86 3.42
C GLY A 316 -14.71 -48.00 2.58
N VAL A 317 -14.84 -47.81 1.27
CA VAL A 317 -15.39 -48.77 0.31
C VAL A 317 -14.26 -49.45 -0.44
N ASP A 318 -14.24 -50.78 -0.43
CA ASP A 318 -13.28 -51.52 -1.24
C ASP A 318 -13.63 -51.38 -2.73
N THR A 319 -12.61 -51.16 -3.56
CA THR A 319 -12.68 -51.16 -5.02
C THR A 319 -13.39 -52.37 -5.61
N TYR A 320 -13.33 -53.54 -4.96
CA TYR A 320 -14.05 -54.74 -5.41
C TYR A 320 -15.57 -54.60 -5.31
N VAL A 321 -16.09 -53.83 -4.35
CA VAL A 321 -17.54 -53.58 -4.20
C VAL A 321 -18.05 -52.67 -5.33
N LEU A 322 -17.19 -51.82 -5.89
CA LEU A 322 -17.54 -50.96 -7.03
C LEU A 322 -17.84 -51.78 -8.28
N VAL A 323 -17.20 -52.94 -8.44
CA VAL A 323 -17.44 -53.87 -9.55
C VAL A 323 -18.84 -54.48 -9.50
N GLU A 324 -19.40 -54.67 -8.30
CA GLU A 324 -20.74 -55.25 -8.14
C GLU A 324 -21.86 -54.33 -8.65
N LYS A 325 -21.56 -53.04 -8.83
CA LYS A 325 -22.50 -52.05 -9.38
C LYS A 325 -22.64 -52.09 -10.91
N PHE A 326 -21.92 -52.97 -11.58
CA PHE A 326 -21.94 -53.14 -13.03
C PHE A 326 -22.58 -54.47 -13.43
N GLU A 327 -23.27 -54.50 -14.57
CA GLU A 327 -23.87 -55.69 -15.17
C GLU A 327 -23.31 -55.97 -16.58
N GLY A 328 -23.48 -57.22 -17.04
CA GLY A 328 -23.13 -57.61 -18.41
C GLY A 328 -21.65 -57.39 -18.79
N ILE A 329 -21.42 -56.88 -20.01
CA ILE A 329 -20.07 -56.67 -20.56
C ILE A 329 -19.30 -55.57 -19.82
N GLU A 330 -20.02 -54.62 -19.22
CA GLU A 330 -19.42 -53.50 -18.49
C GLU A 330 -18.81 -53.97 -17.17
N LYS A 331 -19.41 -54.99 -16.55
CA LYS A 331 -18.82 -55.64 -15.37
C LYS A 331 -17.47 -56.25 -15.69
N VAL A 332 -17.34 -56.92 -16.83
CA VAL A 332 -16.08 -57.53 -17.29
C VAL A 332 -15.04 -56.44 -17.59
N GLN A 333 -15.47 -55.33 -18.20
CA GLN A 333 -14.63 -54.16 -18.46
C GLN A 333 -14.15 -53.47 -17.18
N CYS A 334 -15.01 -53.32 -16.17
CA CYS A 334 -14.68 -52.79 -14.85
C CYS A 334 -13.71 -53.70 -14.10
N GLN A 335 -13.94 -55.02 -14.12
CA GLN A 335 -13.01 -56.02 -13.59
C GLN A 335 -11.63 -55.94 -14.25
N SER A 336 -11.60 -55.80 -15.58
CA SER A 336 -10.36 -55.62 -16.33
C SER A 336 -9.64 -54.34 -15.92
N LEU A 337 -10.35 -53.22 -15.74
CA LEU A 337 -9.76 -51.97 -15.26
C LEU A 337 -9.20 -52.13 -13.85
N ILE A 338 -9.95 -52.68 -12.90
CA ILE A 338 -9.50 -52.85 -11.50
C ILE A 338 -8.30 -53.78 -11.41
N SER A 339 -8.29 -54.89 -12.14
CA SER A 339 -7.12 -55.78 -12.22
C SER A 339 -5.92 -55.04 -12.81
N TRP A 340 -6.12 -54.37 -13.94
CA TRP A 340 -5.05 -53.64 -14.63
C TRP A 340 -4.47 -52.55 -13.72
N VAL A 341 -5.27 -51.69 -13.10
CA VAL A 341 -4.74 -50.62 -12.23
C VAL A 341 -3.96 -51.20 -11.03
N ASN A 342 -4.38 -52.34 -10.48
CA ASN A 342 -3.73 -53.04 -9.37
C ASN A 342 -2.41 -53.71 -9.75
N ASP A 343 -2.32 -54.30 -10.95
CA ASP A 343 -1.10 -54.94 -11.45
C ASP A 343 0.05 -53.92 -11.64
N GLY A 344 -0.28 -52.66 -11.97
CA GLY A 344 0.69 -51.57 -12.14
C GLY A 344 1.31 -51.05 -10.85
N SER A 345 1.13 -51.75 -9.73
CA SER A 345 1.68 -51.38 -8.41
C SER A 345 3.08 -51.97 -8.14
N HIS A 346 3.54 -52.94 -8.94
CA HIS A 346 4.86 -53.56 -8.83
C HIS A 346 5.83 -52.91 -9.82
N TYR A 347 6.69 -52.02 -9.33
CA TYR A 347 7.81 -51.47 -10.12
C TYR A 347 8.96 -52.51 -10.14
N ALA A 348 8.83 -53.59 -10.91
CA ALA A 348 9.95 -54.48 -11.21
C ALA A 348 10.60 -54.05 -12.54
N PRO A 349 11.94 -53.93 -12.64
CA PRO A 349 12.62 -53.38 -13.82
C PRO A 349 12.45 -54.17 -15.13
N ASP A 350 11.82 -55.34 -15.10
CA ASP A 350 11.80 -56.32 -16.18
C ASP A 350 10.39 -56.90 -16.43
N GLU A 351 9.35 -56.11 -16.15
CA GLU A 351 7.96 -56.48 -16.47
C GLU A 351 7.60 -56.07 -17.90
N LEU A 352 7.11 -57.07 -18.64
CA LEU A 352 6.67 -56.96 -20.03
C LEU A 352 5.52 -55.94 -20.13
N TYR A 353 5.81 -54.70 -20.55
CA TYR A 353 4.76 -53.69 -20.77
C TYR A 353 3.91 -54.07 -21.99
N VAL A 354 2.63 -54.34 -21.78
CA VAL A 354 1.65 -54.24 -22.86
C VAL A 354 1.56 -52.75 -23.21
N ALA A 355 2.10 -52.34 -24.35
CA ALA A 355 1.92 -50.98 -24.84
C ALA A 355 0.42 -50.73 -25.03
N ILE A 356 -0.15 -49.87 -24.19
CA ILE A 356 -1.56 -49.54 -24.23
C ILE A 356 -1.77 -48.62 -25.42
N GLY A 357 -2.51 -49.10 -26.42
CA GLY A 357 -2.96 -48.27 -27.52
C GLY A 357 -3.94 -47.20 -27.04
N GLU A 358 -3.99 -46.06 -27.74
CA GLU A 358 -4.86 -44.92 -27.41
C GLU A 358 -6.34 -45.32 -27.20
N ASN A 359 -6.83 -46.29 -27.98
CA ASN A 359 -8.19 -46.84 -27.85
C ASN A 359 -8.45 -47.54 -26.52
N MET A 360 -7.46 -48.25 -25.98
CA MET A 360 -7.59 -48.94 -24.70
C MET A 360 -7.54 -47.92 -23.54
N ALA A 361 -6.67 -46.91 -23.64
CA ALA A 361 -6.64 -45.80 -22.68
C ALA A 361 -7.97 -45.02 -22.65
N ALA A 362 -8.55 -44.72 -23.81
CA ALA A 362 -9.86 -44.07 -23.92
C ALA A 362 -10.99 -44.93 -23.31
N ASN A 363 -10.99 -46.23 -23.57
CA ASN A 363 -11.96 -47.16 -22.96
C ASN A 363 -11.82 -47.22 -21.43
N TYR A 364 -10.59 -47.27 -20.91
CA TYR A 364 -10.36 -47.24 -19.46
C TYR A 364 -10.73 -45.91 -18.82
N MET A 365 -10.52 -44.78 -19.50
CA MET A 365 -11.03 -43.47 -19.08
C MET A 365 -12.55 -43.44 -18.97
N ARG A 366 -13.26 -44.03 -19.95
CA ARG A 366 -14.73 -44.16 -19.92
C ARG A 366 -15.20 -45.02 -18.75
N ILE A 367 -14.62 -46.20 -18.55
CA ILE A 367 -14.99 -47.09 -17.43
C ILE A 367 -14.66 -46.43 -16.09
N PHE A 368 -13.52 -45.73 -16.00
CA PHE A 368 -13.14 -44.97 -14.82
C PHE A 368 -14.19 -43.90 -14.47
N PHE A 369 -14.69 -43.14 -15.45
CA PHE A 369 -15.82 -42.23 -15.25
C PHE A 369 -17.08 -42.97 -14.78
N LYS A 370 -17.42 -44.11 -15.42
CA LYS A 370 -18.60 -44.91 -15.04
C LYS A 370 -18.54 -45.41 -13.61
N ILE A 371 -17.35 -45.69 -13.06
CA ILE A 371 -17.22 -46.08 -11.63
C ILE A 371 -17.77 -44.96 -10.73
N PHE A 372 -17.49 -43.69 -11.02
CA PHE A 372 -18.05 -42.58 -10.27
C PHE A 372 -19.56 -42.41 -10.50
N LYS A 373 -20.04 -42.57 -11.75
CA LYS A 373 -21.48 -42.49 -12.08
C LYS A 373 -22.29 -43.61 -11.40
N ALA A 374 -21.87 -44.87 -11.55
CA ALA A 374 -22.50 -46.02 -10.90
C ALA A 374 -22.42 -45.95 -9.36
N ALA A 375 -21.38 -45.31 -8.82
CA ALA A 375 -21.27 -45.06 -7.40
C ALA A 375 -22.14 -43.90 -6.89
N GLN A 376 -22.83 -43.15 -7.76
CA GLN A 376 -23.56 -41.89 -7.46
C GLN A 376 -22.64 -40.75 -6.95
N HIS A 377 -21.37 -40.76 -7.37
CA HIS A 377 -20.34 -39.80 -6.98
C HIS A 377 -19.78 -39.05 -8.21
N ASP A 378 -20.58 -38.93 -9.28
CA ASP A 378 -20.27 -38.19 -10.52
C ASP A 378 -20.03 -36.70 -10.27
N ALA A 379 -20.70 -36.11 -9.28
CA ALA A 379 -20.45 -34.73 -8.84
C ALA A 379 -18.99 -34.49 -8.44
N HIS A 380 -18.34 -35.47 -7.80
CA HIS A 380 -16.92 -35.39 -7.44
C HIS A 380 -16.03 -35.46 -8.68
N TYR A 381 -16.32 -36.39 -9.61
CA TYR A 381 -15.59 -36.48 -10.87
C TYR A 381 -15.69 -35.16 -11.66
N LYS A 382 -16.89 -34.61 -11.78
CA LYS A 382 -17.14 -33.31 -12.44
C LYS A 382 -16.36 -32.17 -11.77
N MET A 383 -16.37 -32.12 -10.43
CA MET A 383 -15.60 -31.13 -9.67
C MET A 383 -14.09 -31.23 -9.96
N MET A 384 -13.54 -32.44 -10.05
CA MET A 384 -12.10 -32.64 -10.26
C MET A 384 -11.67 -32.42 -11.72
N MET A 385 -12.54 -32.69 -12.68
CA MET A 385 -12.29 -32.42 -14.10
C MET A 385 -12.42 -30.92 -14.42
N GLY A 386 -13.36 -30.20 -13.80
CA GLY A 386 -13.54 -28.76 -14.03
C GLY A 386 -13.96 -28.47 -15.47
N ASP A 387 -13.28 -27.53 -16.13
CA ASP A 387 -13.54 -27.17 -17.53
C ASP A 387 -13.23 -28.30 -18.53
N ASP A 388 -12.40 -29.27 -18.11
CA ASP A 388 -12.04 -30.46 -18.91
C ASP A 388 -13.10 -31.58 -18.80
N TYR A 389 -14.22 -31.35 -18.10
CA TYR A 389 -15.28 -32.33 -17.95
C TYR A 389 -15.99 -32.60 -19.28
N VAL A 390 -15.96 -33.86 -19.69
CA VAL A 390 -16.79 -34.39 -20.78
C VAL A 390 -17.63 -35.51 -20.20
N ASP A 391 -18.94 -35.45 -20.41
CA ASP A 391 -19.79 -36.60 -20.10
C ASP A 391 -19.50 -37.70 -21.13
N LEU A 392 -18.81 -38.75 -20.68
CA LEU A 392 -18.43 -39.88 -21.53
C LEU A 392 -19.59 -40.88 -21.71
N GLU A 393 -20.76 -40.60 -21.14
CA GLU A 393 -22.01 -41.34 -21.30
C GLU A 393 -23.23 -40.42 -21.09
N PRO A 394 -23.59 -39.60 -22.10
CA PRO A 394 -24.83 -38.85 -22.04
C PRO A 394 -26.00 -39.82 -21.92
N ASP A 395 -26.92 -39.57 -20.97
CA ASP A 395 -28.15 -40.34 -20.86
C ASP A 395 -28.90 -40.27 -22.20
N GLU A 396 -29.26 -41.42 -22.77
CA GLU A 396 -30.05 -41.44 -24.00
C GLU A 396 -31.32 -40.61 -23.78
N LEU A 397 -31.56 -39.68 -24.71
CA LEU A 397 -32.71 -38.78 -24.72
C LEU A 397 -33.99 -39.54 -24.38
N SER A 398 -34.76 -39.01 -23.43
CA SER A 398 -36.14 -39.36 -23.18
C SER A 398 -36.91 -39.48 -24.49
N GLU A 399 -37.42 -40.67 -24.78
CA GLU A 399 -38.34 -40.97 -25.88
C GLU A 399 -39.66 -40.19 -25.70
N ASP A 400 -39.67 -38.92 -26.04
CA ASP A 400 -40.89 -38.11 -26.22
C ASP A 400 -40.73 -37.26 -27.49
N ALA A 401 -40.42 -37.90 -28.61
CA ALA A 401 -40.53 -37.33 -29.96
C ALA A 401 -40.56 -38.42 -31.04
N GLN A 402 -41.43 -39.43 -30.90
CA GLN A 402 -41.85 -40.26 -32.03
C GLN A 402 -43.36 -40.39 -32.01
N ASP A 403 -44.04 -39.37 -32.54
CA ASP A 403 -45.37 -39.56 -33.11
C ASP A 403 -45.38 -38.92 -34.50
N GLY A 404 -45.65 -39.75 -35.50
CA GLY A 404 -45.93 -39.34 -36.87
C GLY A 404 -44.83 -39.64 -37.88
N ILE A 405 -44.71 -40.91 -38.28
CA ILE A 405 -44.67 -41.31 -39.70
C ILE A 405 -45.24 -42.73 -39.79
N SER A 406 -46.48 -42.82 -40.28
CA SER A 406 -47.05 -44.06 -40.81
C SER A 406 -46.64 -44.20 -42.28
N ILE A 407 -46.24 -45.42 -42.66
CA ILE A 407 -45.88 -45.80 -44.02
C ILE A 407 -47.18 -45.94 -44.84
N ASN A 408 -47.25 -45.28 -46.00
CA ASN A 408 -48.10 -45.70 -47.11
C ASN A 408 -47.26 -45.84 -48.37
N GLY A 409 -47.42 -46.98 -49.04
CA GLY A 409 -46.82 -47.27 -50.33
C GLY A 409 -47.51 -46.48 -51.44
N ASP A 410 -46.72 -45.70 -52.16
CA ASP A 410 -46.58 -45.74 -53.62
C ASP A 410 -45.74 -44.53 -54.03
N GLY A 411 -44.80 -44.76 -54.96
CA GLY A 411 -43.84 -43.77 -55.38
C GLY A 411 -44.46 -42.64 -56.19
N ASP A 412 -44.18 -41.40 -55.81
CA ASP A 412 -43.75 -40.39 -56.76
C ASP A 412 -43.01 -39.23 -56.06
N PHE A 413 -42.06 -38.63 -56.78
CA PHE A 413 -41.23 -37.53 -56.30
C PHE A 413 -41.84 -36.20 -56.73
N VAL A 414 -42.26 -35.35 -55.78
CA VAL A 414 -42.66 -33.96 -56.08
C VAL A 414 -42.08 -33.01 -55.04
N VAL A 415 -41.27 -32.06 -55.51
CA VAL A 415 -40.71 -30.92 -54.78
C VAL A 415 -41.81 -29.91 -54.48
N SER A 416 -41.86 -29.38 -53.25
CA SER A 416 -42.51 -28.10 -52.96
C SER A 416 -41.76 -27.32 -51.87
N THR A 417 -41.53 -26.05 -52.17
CA THR A 417 -40.78 -25.01 -51.46
C THR A 417 -41.61 -24.31 -50.37
N ALA A 418 -41.01 -24.03 -49.21
CA ALA A 418 -41.27 -22.96 -48.20
C ALA A 418 -40.79 -23.50 -46.84
N ASP A 419 -40.05 -22.85 -45.95
CA ASP A 419 -39.57 -21.48 -45.78
C ASP A 419 -38.19 -21.54 -45.12
N ALA A 420 -37.21 -20.81 -45.66
CA ALA A 420 -35.91 -20.61 -45.04
C ALA A 420 -35.93 -19.32 -44.22
N GLN A 421 -35.88 -19.43 -42.89
CA GLN A 421 -35.47 -18.32 -42.02
C GLN A 421 -34.02 -18.50 -41.60
N VAL A 422 -33.17 -17.68 -42.20
CA VAL A 422 -31.76 -17.46 -41.85
C VAL A 422 -31.73 -16.46 -40.68
N LEU A 423 -31.03 -16.81 -39.60
CA LEU A 423 -30.55 -15.83 -38.62
C LEU A 423 -29.03 -15.95 -38.43
N PRO A 424 -28.33 -14.83 -38.19
CA PRO A 424 -26.95 -14.64 -38.64
C PRO A 424 -25.89 -15.00 -37.60
N ILE A 425 -24.76 -15.50 -38.11
CA ILE A 425 -23.52 -15.73 -37.38
C ILE A 425 -22.88 -14.37 -37.04
N HIS A 426 -22.81 -14.04 -35.76
CA HIS A 426 -22.02 -12.90 -35.26
C HIS A 426 -20.56 -13.34 -35.06
N VAL A 427 -19.66 -12.81 -35.90
CA VAL A 427 -18.20 -12.86 -35.71
C VAL A 427 -17.78 -11.63 -34.91
N PRO A 428 -17.05 -11.76 -33.79
CA PRO A 428 -16.45 -10.61 -33.12
C PRO A 428 -15.22 -10.10 -33.89
N VAL A 429 -15.25 -8.80 -34.15
CA VAL A 429 -14.29 -7.97 -34.88
C VAL A 429 -12.96 -7.87 -34.11
N LEU A 430 -11.84 -8.12 -34.80
CA LEU A 430 -10.50 -7.69 -34.39
C LEU A 430 -10.46 -6.15 -34.36
N PHE A 431 -10.05 -5.55 -33.24
CA PHE A 431 -9.70 -4.14 -33.17
C PHE A 431 -8.18 -3.96 -33.12
N ASP A 432 -7.72 -3.09 -34.02
CA ASP A 432 -6.34 -2.70 -34.26
C ASP A 432 -5.67 -1.95 -33.07
N ILE A 433 -4.36 -2.14 -33.03
CA ILE A 433 -3.36 -1.47 -32.19
C ILE A 433 -3.13 -0.03 -32.69
N PRO A 434 -2.84 0.93 -31.80
CA PRO A 434 -1.96 2.05 -32.13
C PRO A 434 -0.60 1.88 -31.46
N ALA A 435 0.44 1.83 -32.30
CA ALA A 435 1.83 1.95 -31.92
C ALA A 435 2.21 3.44 -31.86
N ASP A 436 2.66 3.92 -30.70
CA ASP A 436 3.73 4.92 -30.60
C ASP A 436 4.06 5.18 -29.12
N GLU A 437 5.23 4.71 -28.69
CA GLU A 437 6.16 5.42 -27.79
C GLU A 437 7.40 4.53 -27.59
N GLN A 438 8.38 4.69 -28.46
CA GLN A 438 9.73 4.17 -28.23
C GLN A 438 10.43 5.04 -27.20
N VAL A 439 10.53 4.58 -25.95
CA VAL A 439 11.49 5.12 -24.99
C VAL A 439 12.75 4.28 -25.01
N SER A 440 13.81 4.85 -25.57
CA SER A 440 15.17 4.30 -25.65
C SER A 440 15.81 4.29 -24.25
N ILE A 441 16.17 3.10 -23.74
CA ILE A 441 17.00 2.98 -22.54
C ILE A 441 18.45 2.79 -22.99
N SER A 442 19.29 3.78 -22.72
CA SER A 442 20.72 3.78 -22.99
C SER A 442 21.47 2.77 -22.12
N ASN A 443 22.20 1.85 -22.74
CA ASN A 443 23.17 1.00 -22.07
C ASN A 443 24.45 1.79 -21.74
N ALA A 444 24.68 2.07 -20.46
CA ALA A 444 25.99 2.48 -19.93
C ALA A 444 26.49 1.41 -18.94
N PRO A 445 27.75 0.94 -19.03
CA PRO A 445 28.28 -0.08 -18.13
C PRO A 445 28.65 0.55 -16.78
N VAL A 446 28.11 0.01 -15.69
CA VAL A 446 28.51 0.39 -14.33
C VAL A 446 29.78 -0.37 -13.95
N SER A 447 30.83 0.38 -13.61
CA SER A 447 32.13 -0.11 -13.15
C SER A 447 32.04 -0.82 -11.80
N VAL A 448 32.66 -1.99 -11.70
CA VAL A 448 32.87 -2.71 -10.44
C VAL A 448 33.92 -1.97 -9.61
N GLY A 449 33.54 -1.49 -8.42
CA GLY A 449 34.46 -0.85 -7.48
C GLY A 449 34.02 -1.01 -6.03
N GLY A 450 34.81 -1.76 -5.25
CA GLY A 450 34.94 -1.61 -3.79
C GLY A 450 34.14 -2.58 -2.91
N ASN A 451 34.84 -3.56 -2.33
CA ASN A 451 34.36 -4.37 -1.20
C ASN A 451 34.00 -3.49 0.02
N PRO A 452 32.82 -3.64 0.65
CA PRO A 452 32.56 -3.02 1.94
C PRO A 452 33.26 -3.81 3.05
N LYS A 453 34.04 -3.09 3.87
CA LYS A 453 34.64 -3.59 5.11
C LYS A 453 33.52 -3.94 6.11
N ILE A 454 33.63 -5.12 6.70
CA ILE A 454 32.80 -5.58 7.83
C ILE A 454 33.24 -4.82 9.08
N ASP A 455 32.28 -4.17 9.74
CA ASP A 455 32.44 -3.48 11.02
C ASP A 455 32.43 -4.52 12.17
N PRO A 456 33.50 -4.63 12.98
CA PRO A 456 33.63 -5.68 13.99
C PRO A 456 32.78 -5.51 15.26
N ASP A 457 31.95 -4.45 15.38
CA ASP A 457 31.14 -4.19 16.59
C ASP A 457 29.65 -4.55 16.48
N ILE A 458 29.25 -5.40 15.51
CA ILE A 458 27.92 -6.01 15.49
C ILE A 458 27.98 -7.34 16.26
N PRO A 459 27.24 -7.51 17.37
CA PRO A 459 27.22 -8.79 18.08
C PRO A 459 26.29 -9.76 17.34
N PHE A 460 26.88 -10.59 16.46
CA PHE A 460 26.37 -11.91 16.10
C PHE A 460 27.50 -12.94 16.18
#